data_AF-A0A914KKJ3-F1
#
_entry.id   AF-A0A914KKJ3-F1
#
_cell.length_a   1.000
_cell.length_b   1.000
_cell.length_c   1.000
_cell.angle_alpha   90.00
_cell.angle_beta   90.00
_cell.angle_gamma   90.00
#
_symmetry.space_group_name_H-M   'P 1'
#
loop_
_entity.id
_entity.type
_entity.pdbx_description
1 polymer ?
#
loop_
_entity_poly.entity_id
_entity_poly.type
_entity_poly.pdbx_seq_one_letter_code
_entity_poly.pdbx_strand_id
1 'polypeptide(L)'
;MNGQPAYRNISQNVDLNHDALGGDSLERLMMKDALRAVKDNQYDFDAWTRLLKIVEKVNDEKASRDAYDGFLRRYPYCYGYWKKYADFERNNKHYEKCLTVYERGLEAIPLSVDLWLSYIAYVKEIAQGQRQATAKIREDEALAHFSSFVKFCLPKGGFGMKE
;
A
#
# COMPACT_ATOMS: atom_id res chain seq x y z
N MET A 1 69.02 -19.85 -4.89
CA MET A 1 68.32 -18.77 -4.15
C MET A 1 67.11 -18.36 -4.98
N ASN A 2 65.94 -18.92 -4.70
CA ASN A 2 64.66 -18.54 -5.31
C ASN A 2 63.56 -19.02 -4.35
N GLY A 3 63.08 -18.15 -3.48
CA GLY A 3 61.98 -18.42 -2.56
C GLY A 3 60.86 -17.42 -2.82
N GLN A 4 59.79 -17.86 -3.49
CA GLN A 4 58.53 -17.12 -3.56
C GLN A 4 57.82 -17.20 -2.19
N PRO A 5 57.10 -16.16 -1.75
CA PRO A 5 56.30 -16.25 -0.54
C PRO A 5 55.02 -17.05 -0.80
N ALA A 6 54.85 -18.13 -0.04
CA ALA A 6 53.64 -18.91 0.02
C ALA A 6 52.52 -18.06 0.65
N TYR A 7 51.54 -17.64 -0.16
CA TYR A 7 50.26 -17.18 0.34
C TYR A 7 49.55 -18.38 0.98
N ARG A 8 49.47 -18.39 2.31
CA ARG A 8 48.64 -19.35 3.05
C ARG A 8 47.18 -19.15 2.63
N ASN A 9 46.65 -20.14 1.93
CA ASN A 9 45.23 -20.38 1.79
C ASN A 9 44.60 -20.49 3.18
N ILE A 10 43.91 -19.43 3.62
CA ILE A 10 42.93 -19.52 4.70
C ILE A 10 41.62 -19.97 4.04
N SER A 11 41.60 -21.21 3.58
CA SER A 11 40.34 -21.95 3.37
C SER A 11 40.14 -22.82 4.61
N GLN A 12 39.71 -22.17 5.69
CA GLN A 12 39.02 -22.86 6.77
C GLN A 12 37.62 -22.29 6.82
N ASN A 13 36.71 -23.07 6.23
CA ASN A 13 35.34 -23.32 6.66
C ASN A 13 34.76 -22.22 7.56
N VAL A 14 34.14 -21.23 6.93
CA VAL A 14 32.99 -20.60 7.56
C VAL A 14 31.80 -21.12 6.78
N ASP A 15 31.27 -22.24 7.26
CA ASP A 15 29.87 -22.59 7.04
C ASP A 15 29.07 -21.42 7.63
N LEU A 16 28.80 -20.41 6.79
CA LEU A 16 27.92 -19.31 7.13
C LEU A 16 26.53 -19.91 7.19
N ASN A 17 26.17 -20.34 8.40
CA ASN A 17 24.81 -20.61 8.82
C ASN A 17 23.92 -19.47 8.30
N HIS A 18 23.16 -19.78 7.25
CA HIS A 18 22.19 -18.89 6.63
C HIS A 18 20.97 -18.68 7.56
N ASP A 19 20.81 -19.45 8.62
CA ASP A 19 19.55 -19.50 9.34
C ASP A 19 19.71 -19.21 10.84
N ALA A 20 19.15 -18.07 11.28
CA ALA A 20 18.10 -18.04 12.33
C ALA A 20 18.00 -16.73 13.15
N LEU A 21 18.92 -15.74 13.07
CA LEU A 21 18.83 -14.54 13.94
C LEU A 21 19.13 -13.18 13.28
N GLY A 22 19.32 -13.11 11.96
CA GLY A 22 19.81 -11.88 11.28
C GLY A 22 18.78 -11.08 10.46
N GLY A 23 17.69 -11.70 10.01
CA GLY A 23 16.75 -11.07 9.04
C GLY A 23 15.84 -10.02 9.67
N ASP A 24 15.02 -10.42 10.63
CA ASP A 24 14.02 -9.55 11.27
C ASP A 24 14.66 -8.36 12.01
N SER A 25 15.85 -8.54 12.61
CA SER A 25 16.56 -7.47 13.31
C SER A 25 17.09 -6.39 12.36
N LEU A 26 17.63 -6.80 11.20
CA LEU A 26 18.14 -5.87 10.19
C LEU A 26 16.99 -5.10 9.53
N GLU A 27 15.89 -5.77 9.19
CA GLU A 27 14.72 -5.13 8.56
C GLU A 27 14.07 -4.10 9.48
N ARG A 28 13.97 -4.39 10.79
CA ARG A 28 13.50 -3.41 11.79
C ARG A 28 14.43 -2.22 11.92
N LEU A 29 15.75 -2.42 11.82
CA LEU A 29 16.71 -1.32 11.85
C LEU A 29 16.57 -0.44 10.59
N MET A 30 16.50 -1.06 9.41
CA MET A 30 16.26 -0.35 8.15
C MET A 30 14.94 0.44 8.17
N MET A 31 13.89 -0.09 8.78
CA MET A 31 12.62 0.61 8.94
C MET A 31 12.76 1.89 9.79
N LYS A 32 13.52 1.83 10.89
CA LYS A 32 13.78 2.99 11.76
C LYS A 32 14.57 4.07 11.04
N ASP A 33 15.58 3.68 10.26
CA ASP A 33 16.39 4.64 9.48
C ASP A 33 15.54 5.29 8.37
N ALA A 34 14.70 4.51 7.69
CA ALA A 34 13.77 5.06 6.69
C ALA A 34 12.74 6.02 7.31
N LEU A 35 12.20 5.71 8.49
CA LEU A 35 11.32 6.61 9.23
C LEU A 35 12.03 7.91 9.60
N ARG A 36 13.30 7.86 9.96
CA ARG A 36 14.10 9.07 10.25
C ARG A 36 14.28 9.91 8.99
N ALA A 37 14.65 9.30 7.86
CA ALA A 37 14.80 10.02 6.59
C ALA A 37 13.50 10.75 6.17
N VAL A 38 12.35 10.10 6.34
CA VAL A 38 11.04 10.69 6.08
C VAL A 38 10.71 11.83 7.05
N LYS A 39 11.12 11.74 8.31
CA LYS A 39 10.95 12.83 9.30
C LYS A 39 11.85 14.02 8.97
N ASP A 40 13.07 13.76 8.51
CA ASP A 40 14.03 14.80 8.13
C ASP A 40 13.56 15.55 6.87
N ASN A 41 13.01 14.84 5.89
CA ASN A 41 12.36 15.45 4.72
C ASN A 41 11.03 14.76 4.35
N GLN A 42 9.93 15.32 4.85
CA GLN A 42 8.58 14.78 4.64
C GLN A 42 8.05 14.89 3.21
N TYR A 43 8.71 15.64 2.33
CA TYR A 43 8.34 15.80 0.91
C TYR A 43 9.26 15.03 -0.03
N ASP A 44 10.17 14.21 0.50
CA ASP A 44 10.98 13.29 -0.30
C ASP A 44 10.15 12.04 -0.65
N PHE A 45 9.70 12.00 -1.91
CA PHE A 45 8.97 10.87 -2.46
C PHE A 45 9.78 9.56 -2.36
N ASP A 46 11.08 9.59 -2.66
CA ASP A 46 11.91 8.40 -2.64
C ASP A 46 12.11 7.87 -1.21
N ALA A 47 12.20 8.75 -0.21
CA ALA A 47 12.23 8.35 1.19
C ALA A 47 10.96 7.59 1.59
N TRP A 48 9.79 8.09 1.20
CA TRP A 48 8.53 7.40 1.45
C TRP A 48 8.44 6.07 0.71
N THR A 49 8.82 6.00 -0.57
CA THR A 49 8.76 4.72 -1.30
C THR A 49 9.70 3.67 -0.73
N ARG A 50 10.89 4.07 -0.25
CA ARG A 50 11.80 3.19 0.49
C ARG A 50 11.17 2.69 1.78
N LEU A 51 10.57 3.59 2.57
CA LEU A 51 9.87 3.22 3.80
C LEU A 51 8.76 2.21 3.52
N LEU A 52 7.91 2.47 2.52
CA LEU A 52 6.79 1.59 2.16
C LEU A 52 7.26 0.18 1.75
N LYS A 53 8.35 0.08 0.98
CA LYS A 53 8.95 -1.22 0.61
C LYS A 53 9.47 -2.00 1.82
N ILE A 54 9.98 -1.31 2.84
CA ILE A 54 10.49 -1.96 4.05
C ILE A 54 9.34 -2.41 4.94
N VAL A 55 8.35 -1.56 5.21
CA VAL A 55 7.20 -1.94 6.05
C VAL A 55 6.39 -3.09 5.44
N GLU A 56 6.31 -3.18 4.11
CA GLU A 56 5.72 -4.33 3.41
C GLU A 56 6.47 -5.64 3.69
N LYS A 57 7.80 -5.62 3.79
CA LYS A 57 8.61 -6.80 4.10
C LYS A 57 8.50 -7.20 5.57
N VAL A 58 8.59 -6.22 6.46
CA VAL A 58 8.45 -6.43 7.91
C VAL A 58 7.03 -6.92 8.24
N ASN A 59 6.04 -6.54 7.42
CA ASN A 59 4.62 -6.86 7.58
C ASN A 59 4.08 -6.53 8.98
N ASP A 60 4.60 -5.47 9.60
CA ASP A 60 4.06 -4.93 10.85
C ASP A 60 2.83 -4.10 10.52
N GLU A 61 1.67 -4.57 10.96
CA GLU A 61 0.37 -3.91 10.73
C GLU A 61 0.37 -2.44 11.14
N LYS A 62 0.89 -2.13 12.33
CA LYS A 62 0.80 -0.77 12.86
C LYS A 62 1.75 0.14 12.11
N ALA A 63 2.99 -0.31 11.92
CA ALA A 63 3.98 0.47 11.19
C ALA A 63 3.59 0.70 9.73
N SER A 64 3.00 -0.30 9.07
CA SER A 64 2.55 -0.20 7.68
C SER A 64 1.42 0.82 7.55
N ARG A 65 0.41 0.76 8.42
CA ARG A 65 -0.69 1.75 8.45
C ARG A 65 -0.17 3.16 8.66
N ASP A 66 0.69 3.35 9.66
CA ASP A 66 1.29 4.65 9.98
C ASP A 66 2.09 5.21 8.78
N ALA A 67 2.83 4.35 8.06
CA ALA A 67 3.60 4.74 6.88
C ALA A 67 2.70 5.07 5.67
N TYR A 68 1.70 4.23 5.37
CA TYR A 68 0.75 4.46 4.28
C TYR A 68 -0.07 5.73 4.51
N ASP A 69 -0.61 5.93 5.72
CA ASP A 69 -1.37 7.13 6.07
C ASP A 69 -0.50 8.39 6.01
N GLY A 70 0.76 8.29 6.42
CA GLY A 70 1.73 9.37 6.32
C GLY A 70 1.99 9.80 4.86
N PHE A 71 2.22 8.81 3.99
CA PHE A 71 2.48 9.02 2.57
C PHE A 71 1.25 9.54 1.82
N LEU A 72 0.11 8.87 1.95
CA LEU A 72 -1.11 9.18 1.19
C LEU A 72 -1.75 10.50 1.62
N ARG A 73 -1.51 10.97 2.85
CA ARG A 73 -1.87 12.33 3.27
C ARG A 73 -1.15 13.41 2.46
N ARG A 74 0.06 13.12 1.97
CA ARG A 74 0.91 14.06 1.23
C ARG A 74 0.81 13.87 -0.28
N TYR A 75 0.66 12.62 -0.71
CA TYR A 75 0.54 12.24 -2.11
C TYR A 75 -0.82 11.54 -2.36
N PRO A 76 -1.94 12.25 -2.15
CA PRO A 76 -3.27 11.67 -2.26
C PRO A 76 -3.57 11.18 -3.68
N TYR A 77 -2.95 11.75 -4.72
CA TYR A 77 -3.17 11.40 -6.12
C TYR A 77 -2.43 10.14 -6.61
N CYS A 78 -1.64 9.50 -5.76
CA CYS A 78 -0.90 8.29 -6.11
C CYS A 78 -1.77 7.03 -5.96
N TYR A 79 -2.75 6.85 -6.86
CA TYR A 79 -3.73 5.74 -6.83
C TYR A 79 -3.10 4.34 -6.68
N GLY A 80 -1.92 4.11 -7.26
CA GLY A 80 -1.22 2.83 -7.16
C GLY A 80 -0.88 2.44 -5.72
N TYR A 81 -0.66 3.41 -4.84
CA TYR A 81 -0.39 3.16 -3.42
C TYR A 81 -1.65 2.97 -2.59
N TRP A 82 -2.77 3.62 -2.96
CA TRP A 82 -4.08 3.31 -2.38
C TRP A 82 -4.45 1.83 -2.61
N LYS A 83 -4.20 1.34 -3.83
CA LYS A 83 -4.41 -0.07 -4.15
C LYS A 83 -3.52 -1.00 -3.33
N LYS A 84 -2.21 -0.69 -3.23
CA LYS A 84 -1.28 -1.48 -2.40
C LYS A 84 -1.68 -1.49 -0.93
N TYR A 85 -2.17 -0.36 -0.40
CA TYR A 85 -2.63 -0.30 0.98
C TYR A 85 -3.88 -1.17 1.20
N ALA A 86 -4.83 -1.15 0.26
CA ALA A 86 -5.98 -2.03 0.29
C ALA A 86 -5.57 -3.52 0.21
N ASP A 87 -4.63 -3.85 -0.68
CA ASP A 87 -4.07 -5.20 -0.81
C ASP A 87 -3.37 -5.66 0.49
N PHE A 88 -2.66 -4.76 1.17
CA PHE A 88 -2.04 -5.01 2.47
C PHE A 88 -3.07 -5.35 3.55
N GLU A 89 -4.15 -4.57 3.68
CA GLU A 89 -5.22 -4.86 4.66
C GLU A 89 -5.96 -6.16 4.30
N ARG A 90 -6.16 -6.43 3.01
CA ARG A 90 -6.74 -7.68 2.52
C ARG A 90 -5.86 -8.89 2.89
N ASN A 91 -4.55 -8.81 2.70
CA ASN A 91 -3.62 -9.88 3.03
C ASN A 91 -3.60 -10.18 4.54
N ASN A 92 -3.77 -9.13 5.37
CA ASN A 92 -3.91 -9.26 6.82
C ASN A 92 -5.34 -9.61 7.28
N LYS A 93 -6.25 -9.96 6.35
CA LYS A 93 -7.65 -10.35 6.60
C LYS A 93 -8.51 -9.27 7.28
N HIS A 94 -8.10 -8.00 7.18
CA HIS A 94 -8.83 -6.86 7.72
C HIS A 94 -9.79 -6.27 6.68
N TYR A 95 -10.83 -7.02 6.34
CA TYR A 95 -11.72 -6.68 5.23
C TYR A 95 -12.45 -5.35 5.39
N GLU A 96 -12.84 -4.99 6.63
CA GLU A 96 -13.50 -3.72 6.93
C GLU A 96 -12.56 -2.53 6.72
N LYS A 97 -11.32 -2.63 7.21
CA LYS A 97 -10.31 -1.56 7.04
C LYS A 97 -9.95 -1.37 5.57
N CYS A 98 -9.87 -2.46 4.81
CA CYS A 98 -9.65 -2.39 3.37
C CYS A 98 -10.74 -1.54 2.66
N LEU A 99 -12.02 -1.69 3.04
CA LEU A 99 -13.09 -0.85 2.51
C LEU A 99 -12.90 0.62 2.88
N THR A 100 -12.58 0.92 4.15
CA THR A 100 -12.31 2.29 4.58
C THR A 100 -11.11 2.91 3.83
N VAL A 101 -10.09 2.12 3.49
CA VAL A 101 -8.96 2.58 2.66
C VAL A 101 -9.42 2.92 1.25
N TYR A 102 -10.27 2.08 0.63
CA TYR A 102 -10.85 2.38 -0.67
C TYR A 102 -11.73 3.63 -0.65
N GLU A 103 -12.60 3.78 0.35
CA GLU A 103 -13.46 4.96 0.51
C GLU A 103 -12.64 6.24 0.62
N ARG A 104 -11.60 6.24 1.46
CA ARG A 104 -10.67 7.37 1.60
C ARG A 104 -9.91 7.67 0.30
N GLY A 105 -9.48 6.63 -0.41
CA GLY A 105 -8.80 6.79 -1.69
C GLY A 105 -9.71 7.34 -2.77
N LEU A 106 -10.97 6.91 -2.80
CA LEU A 106 -11.99 7.41 -3.71
C LEU A 106 -12.38 8.83 -3.36
N GLU A 107 -12.50 9.20 -2.08
CA GLU A 107 -12.72 10.60 -1.67
C GLU A 107 -11.55 11.50 -2.13
N ALA A 108 -10.31 11.00 -2.04
CA ALA A 108 -9.12 11.72 -2.46
C ALA A 108 -8.96 11.82 -4.00
N ILE A 109 -9.31 10.76 -4.74
CA ILE A 109 -9.18 10.68 -6.21
C ILE A 109 -10.44 10.09 -6.84
N PRO A 110 -11.56 10.82 -6.85
CA PRO A 110 -12.82 10.20 -7.20
C PRO A 110 -12.97 9.99 -8.72
N LEU A 111 -12.10 10.61 -9.53
CA LEU A 111 -12.04 10.41 -10.99
C LEU A 111 -11.12 9.24 -11.41
N SER A 112 -10.49 8.54 -10.46
CA SER A 112 -9.60 7.41 -10.77
C SER A 112 -10.41 6.16 -11.13
N VAL A 113 -10.59 5.92 -12.43
CA VAL A 113 -11.27 4.73 -12.96
C VAL A 113 -10.62 3.44 -12.45
N ASP A 114 -9.29 3.39 -12.42
CA ASP A 114 -8.54 2.23 -11.93
C ASP A 114 -8.84 1.92 -10.45
N LEU A 115 -9.01 2.95 -9.62
CA LEU A 115 -9.33 2.78 -8.20
C LEU A 115 -10.76 2.27 -8.03
N TRP A 116 -11.72 2.81 -8.79
CA TRP A 116 -13.10 2.31 -8.82
C TRP A 116 -13.19 0.85 -9.28
N LEU A 117 -12.46 0.48 -10.33
CA LEU A 117 -12.43 -0.90 -10.83
C LEU A 117 -11.89 -1.85 -9.76
N SER A 118 -10.82 -1.46 -9.06
CA SER A 118 -10.24 -2.25 -7.97
C SER A 118 -11.23 -2.40 -6.79
N TYR A 119 -11.92 -1.33 -6.42
CA TYR A 119 -12.94 -1.34 -5.37
C TYR A 119 -14.12 -2.26 -5.73
N ILE A 120 -14.69 -2.12 -6.92
CA ILE A 120 -15.81 -2.95 -7.38
C ILE A 120 -15.39 -4.43 -7.44
N ALA A 121 -14.20 -4.74 -7.93
CA ALA A 121 -13.67 -6.10 -7.95
C ALA A 121 -13.59 -6.69 -6.54
N TYR A 122 -13.09 -5.91 -5.57
CA TYR A 122 -13.00 -6.33 -4.18
C TYR A 122 -14.37 -6.55 -3.52
N VAL A 123 -15.32 -5.64 -3.73
CA VAL A 123 -16.70 -5.79 -3.21
C VAL A 123 -17.35 -7.06 -3.78
N LYS A 124 -17.18 -7.33 -5.08
CA LYS A 124 -17.67 -8.57 -5.71
C LYS A 124 -17.05 -9.82 -5.10
N GLU A 125 -15.74 -9.80 -4.83
CA GLU A 125 -15.05 -10.92 -4.19
C GLU A 125 -15.60 -11.20 -2.78
N ILE A 126 -15.77 -10.17 -1.95
CA ILE A 126 -16.36 -10.32 -0.61
C ILE A 126 -17.80 -10.84 -0.72
N ALA A 127 -18.59 -10.30 -1.65
CA ALA A 127 -19.98 -10.71 -1.85
C ALA A 127 -20.10 -12.19 -2.25
N GLN A 128 -19.17 -12.70 -3.06
CA GLN A 128 -19.13 -14.11 -3.45
C GLN A 128 -18.63 -15.02 -2.30
N GLY A 129 -17.74 -14.52 -1.45
CA GLY A 129 -17.27 -15.23 -0.25
C GLY A 129 -18.28 -15.26 0.91
N GLN A 130 -19.10 -14.22 1.07
CA GLN A 130 -20.12 -14.10 2.12
C GLN A 130 -21.52 -14.47 1.59
N ARG A 131 -21.83 -15.76 1.58
CA ARG A 131 -23.13 -16.29 1.11
C ARG A 131 -24.33 -15.97 2.01
N GLN A 132 -24.21 -15.20 3.09
CA GLN A 132 -25.36 -14.88 3.97
C GLN A 132 -25.32 -13.42 4.50
N ALA A 133 -26.31 -12.63 4.09
CA ALA A 133 -26.83 -11.39 4.65
C ALA A 133 -26.13 -10.02 4.40
N THR A 134 -24.81 -9.88 4.31
CA THR A 134 -24.15 -8.53 4.30
C THR A 134 -23.76 -7.99 2.92
N ALA A 135 -23.68 -8.84 1.91
CA ALA A 135 -23.22 -8.48 0.57
C ALA A 135 -24.15 -7.51 -0.17
N LYS A 136 -25.46 -7.63 0.04
CA LYS A 136 -26.48 -6.87 -0.70
C LYS A 136 -26.54 -5.40 -0.28
N ILE A 137 -26.36 -5.12 1.01
CA ILE A 137 -26.38 -3.75 1.56
C ILE A 137 -25.21 -2.93 1.01
N ARG A 138 -24.05 -3.56 0.85
CA ARG A 138 -22.81 -2.90 0.42
C ARG A 138 -22.73 -2.64 -1.08
N GLU A 139 -23.33 -3.50 -1.92
CA GLU A 139 -23.44 -3.24 -3.36
C GLU A 139 -24.33 -2.01 -3.62
N ASP A 140 -25.45 -1.90 -2.90
CA ASP A 140 -26.35 -0.76 -2.99
C ASP A 140 -25.68 0.54 -2.48
N GLU A 141 -24.86 0.48 -1.43
CA GLU A 141 -24.05 1.62 -0.95
C GLU A 141 -22.94 2.01 -1.93
N ALA A 142 -22.21 1.05 -2.50
CA ALA A 142 -21.18 1.30 -3.51
C ALA A 142 -21.80 1.92 -4.77
N LEU A 143 -22.95 1.41 -5.22
CA LEU A 143 -23.73 1.98 -6.32
C LEU A 143 -24.34 3.33 -5.95
N ALA A 144 -24.76 3.55 -4.70
CA ALA A 144 -25.23 4.84 -4.24
C ALA A 144 -24.09 5.87 -4.19
N HIS A 145 -22.90 5.50 -3.73
CA HIS A 145 -21.70 6.33 -3.75
C HIS A 145 -21.27 6.64 -5.19
N PHE A 146 -21.21 5.62 -6.05
CA PHE A 146 -20.91 5.80 -7.47
C PHE A 146 -21.97 6.66 -8.17
N SER A 147 -23.26 6.44 -7.92
CA SER A 147 -24.37 7.19 -8.50
C SER A 147 -24.45 8.63 -7.98
N SER A 148 -24.29 8.85 -6.68
CA SER A 148 -24.16 10.20 -6.09
C SER A 148 -22.94 10.93 -6.65
N PHE A 149 -21.82 10.23 -6.82
CA PHE A 149 -20.61 10.82 -7.37
C PHE A 149 -20.75 11.17 -8.86
N VAL A 150 -21.28 10.26 -9.68
CA VAL A 150 -21.61 10.54 -11.09
C VAL A 150 -22.59 11.70 -11.19
N LYS A 151 -23.56 11.80 -10.28
CA LYS A 151 -24.53 12.91 -10.23
C LYS A 151 -23.94 14.23 -9.71
N PHE A 152 -22.88 14.19 -8.92
CA PHE A 152 -22.15 15.37 -8.44
C PHE A 152 -21.13 15.87 -9.48
N CYS A 153 -20.50 14.96 -10.23
CA CYS A 153 -19.52 15.28 -11.27
C CYS A 153 -20.12 15.50 -12.66
N LEU A 154 -21.34 15.02 -12.95
CA LEU A 154 -22.11 15.45 -14.11
C LEU A 154 -22.94 16.66 -13.71
N PRO A 155 -22.59 17.89 -14.15
CA PRO A 155 -23.48 19.02 -13.99
C PRO A 155 -24.80 18.67 -14.68
N LYS A 156 -25.92 18.81 -13.95
CA LYS A 156 -27.24 18.72 -14.56
C LYS A 156 -27.27 19.71 -15.72
N GLY A 157 -27.59 19.21 -16.90
CA GLY A 157 -27.38 19.83 -18.21
C GLY A 157 -27.55 21.36 -18.28
N GLY A 158 -26.62 21.98 -19.00
CA GLY A 158 -26.68 23.37 -19.42
C GLY A 158 -25.69 23.66 -20.55
N PHE A 159 -25.61 22.79 -21.57
CA PHE A 159 -24.89 23.11 -22.81
C PHE A 159 -25.74 24.10 -23.63
N GLY A 160 -25.77 25.36 -23.19
CA GLY A 160 -26.27 26.46 -23.98
C GLY A 160 -25.17 26.95 -24.90
N MET A 161 -25.15 26.46 -26.15
CA MET A 161 -24.46 27.17 -27.23
C MET A 161 -25.18 28.51 -27.38
N LYS A 162 -24.50 29.61 -27.04
CA LYS A 162 -24.85 30.91 -27.58
C LYS A 162 -23.98 31.12 -28.80
N GLU A 163 -24.64 31.14 -29.95
CA GLU A 163 -24.10 31.64 -31.23
C GLU A 163 -23.72 33.12 -31.13
#